data_AF-A0A108EVI4-F1
#
_entry.id   AF-A0A108EVI4-F1
#
_cell.length_a   1.000
_cell.length_b   1.000
_cell.length_c   1.000
_cell.angle_alpha   90.00
_cell.angle_beta   90.00
_cell.angle_gamma   90.00
#
_symmetry.space_group_name_H-M   'P 1'
#
loop_
_entity.id
_entity.type
_entity.pdbx_description
1 polymer ?
#
loop_
_entity_poly.entity_id
_entity_poly.type
_entity_poly.pdbx_seq_one_letter_code
_entity_poly.pdbx_strand_id
1 'polypeptide(L)'
;MADGTADTDAVNVGQMNARLSTTDTQLSALDSRTTANEGDIKQLDSDMTAAKNDIAMHTTDISTINGRLDNLSSGTSGLVQQATAGEDLTVGANTDGAAVNFSGTAGTRKLTGIAAGEVSAASSDAANGAQLHGIADSVATAIGGDSVVNTDGTISAPSFTIGDGKGGTTTVNTLAGAVANLDGRTVANEGDIKQLADRIGSGAIGVVQQDQTAGMIAVGANSGGTVVNFAGTGGARTLSGIANGVNDDEAVTIAQLRATGLIDYTGKEVGAVTYDSGMSFDTVTLAGALGTSLRNVAPGEVSANSMDAVNGSQLFGLQEQFAKQFGELHGRVDELSDRVTERENAPGAGGPGTGGSGSTVNGEGSSASGENSSAIGQGSNSSGGNSSAIGQGSVASGGNSSAVGQGSVASGENSTAIGQGTSASGSGSVALGQGSVADRDNAVSVGSAGHERQITNVADGTAPTDAINMRQLDGAMQSVDQRFGETNRMINDVAKNAYAGIAAAMAMPNMTPSQPGKTVVAVGAANFKSGSAVAAGATYRSRNGNWLVNGAVSVTSVGDAGVRAQVGYEF
;
A
#
# COMPACT_ATOMS: atom_id res chain seq x y z
N MET A 1 203.22 -96.21 75.10
CA MET A 1 202.77 -97.25 74.16
C MET A 1 201.97 -96.55 73.08
N ALA A 2 202.17 -96.87 71.79
CA ALA A 2 201.43 -96.27 70.69
C ALA A 2 200.00 -96.84 70.62
N ASP A 3 199.08 -96.12 69.99
CA ASP A 3 197.70 -96.57 69.78
C ASP A 3 197.66 -97.87 68.96
N GLY A 4 196.78 -98.80 69.35
CA GLY A 4 196.54 -100.02 68.60
C GLY A 4 195.81 -99.72 67.29
N THR A 5 196.38 -100.17 66.17
CA THR A 5 195.83 -99.96 64.82
C THR A 5 195.56 -101.26 64.07
N ALA A 6 196.08 -102.39 64.57
CA ALA A 6 195.71 -103.72 64.11
C ALA A 6 194.60 -104.31 64.99
N ASP A 7 193.77 -105.20 64.42
CA ASP A 7 192.68 -105.88 65.15
C ASP A 7 193.16 -106.69 66.36
N THR A 8 194.45 -107.06 66.41
CA THR A 8 195.10 -107.77 67.53
C THR A 8 195.72 -106.86 68.57
N ASP A 9 195.79 -105.54 68.32
CA ASP A 9 196.36 -104.61 69.27
C ASP A 9 195.41 -104.42 70.45
N ALA A 10 195.99 -104.35 71.66
CA ALA A 10 195.21 -103.98 72.83
C ALA A 10 194.69 -102.55 72.65
N VAL A 11 193.38 -102.42 72.49
CA VAL A 11 192.69 -101.13 72.42
C VAL A 11 192.86 -100.42 73.75
N ASN A 12 193.33 -99.18 73.71
CA ASN A 12 193.50 -98.39 74.93
C ASN A 12 192.19 -97.71 75.38
N VAL A 13 192.17 -97.25 76.62
CA VAL A 13 190.99 -96.57 77.21
C VAL A 13 190.56 -95.35 76.40
N GLY A 14 191.50 -94.67 75.71
CA GLY A 14 191.20 -93.52 74.85
C GLY A 14 190.32 -93.89 73.65
N GLN A 15 190.63 -94.99 72.97
CA GLN A 15 189.82 -95.49 71.84
C GLN A 15 188.41 -95.93 72.28
N MET A 16 188.28 -96.52 73.48
CA MET A 16 186.99 -96.90 74.05
C MET A 16 186.14 -95.66 74.39
N ASN A 17 186.75 -94.64 75.00
CA ASN A 17 186.09 -93.37 75.32
C ASN A 17 185.62 -92.63 74.05
N ALA A 18 186.37 -92.69 72.95
CA ALA A 18 185.94 -92.09 71.68
C ALA A 18 184.70 -92.79 71.09
N ARG A 19 184.64 -94.13 71.15
CA ARG A 19 183.46 -94.90 70.73
C ARG A 19 182.26 -94.63 71.63
N LEU A 20 182.45 -94.63 72.95
CA LEU A 20 181.41 -94.28 73.92
C LEU A 20 180.87 -92.87 73.68
N SER A 21 181.74 -91.89 73.46
CA SER A 21 181.35 -90.52 73.12
C SER A 21 180.54 -90.44 71.82
N THR A 22 180.89 -91.25 70.82
CA THR A 22 180.11 -91.34 69.57
C THR A 22 178.71 -91.94 69.83
N THR A 23 178.63 -93.01 70.61
CA THR A 23 177.36 -93.65 71.00
C THR A 23 176.47 -92.71 71.81
N ASP A 24 177.04 -91.98 72.78
CA ASP A 24 176.32 -91.00 73.59
C ASP A 24 175.77 -89.86 72.72
N THR A 25 176.54 -89.43 71.72
CA THR A 25 176.09 -88.43 70.74
C THR A 25 174.91 -88.96 69.91
N GLN A 26 174.97 -90.21 69.46
CA GLN A 26 173.87 -90.85 68.71
C GLN A 26 172.62 -91.08 69.57
N LEU A 27 172.80 -91.50 70.83
CA LEU A 27 171.71 -91.65 71.80
C LEU A 27 171.05 -90.31 72.10
N SER A 28 171.83 -89.26 72.29
CA SER A 28 171.32 -87.90 72.49
C SER A 28 170.56 -87.39 71.25
N ALA A 29 171.03 -87.72 70.04
CA ALA A 29 170.30 -87.41 68.81
C ALA A 29 168.98 -88.22 68.68
N LEU A 30 168.97 -89.49 69.10
CA LEU A 30 167.78 -90.33 69.13
C LEU A 30 166.76 -89.83 70.16
N ASP A 31 167.23 -89.41 71.33
CA ASP A 31 166.43 -88.80 72.39
C ASP A 31 165.81 -87.47 71.93
N SER A 32 166.60 -86.64 71.24
CA SER A 32 166.12 -85.40 70.63
C SER A 32 165.03 -85.66 69.58
N ARG A 33 165.21 -86.67 68.72
CA ARG A 33 164.19 -87.09 67.73
C ARG A 33 162.95 -87.67 68.40
N THR A 34 163.11 -88.41 69.49
CA THR A 34 161.99 -88.99 70.25
C THR A 34 161.18 -87.87 70.91
N THR A 35 161.85 -86.91 71.53
CA THR A 35 161.22 -85.70 72.10
C THR A 35 160.49 -84.89 71.03
N ALA A 36 161.08 -84.71 69.84
CA ALA A 36 160.43 -84.04 68.72
C ALA A 36 159.16 -84.81 68.27
N ASN A 37 159.26 -86.13 68.09
CA ASN A 37 158.11 -86.96 67.74
C ASN A 37 157.00 -86.92 68.80
N GLU A 38 157.35 -86.91 70.09
CA GLU A 38 156.38 -86.73 71.18
C GLU A 38 155.67 -85.37 71.11
N GLY A 39 156.39 -84.33 70.68
CA GLY A 39 155.83 -83.00 70.40
C GLY A 39 154.86 -83.01 69.23
N ASP A 40 155.25 -83.59 68.10
CA ASP A 40 154.41 -83.70 66.89
C ASP A 40 153.15 -84.54 67.16
N ILE A 41 153.26 -85.61 67.95
CA ILE A 41 152.11 -86.44 68.36
C ILE A 41 151.13 -85.64 69.23
N LYS A 42 151.62 -84.80 70.17
CA LYS A 42 150.76 -83.92 70.97
C LYS A 42 150.07 -82.85 70.12
N GLN A 43 150.77 -82.32 69.13
CA GLN A 43 150.18 -81.37 68.18
C GLN A 43 149.10 -82.06 67.35
N LEU A 44 149.37 -83.27 66.84
CA LEU A 44 148.41 -84.06 66.08
C LEU A 44 147.17 -84.41 66.90
N ASP A 45 147.32 -84.75 68.18
CA ASP A 45 146.19 -85.00 69.10
C ASP A 45 145.34 -83.74 69.32
N SER A 46 145.99 -82.57 69.43
CA SER A 46 145.33 -81.28 69.52
C SER A 46 144.57 -80.92 68.24
N ASP A 47 145.19 -81.09 67.07
CA ASP A 47 144.57 -80.85 65.76
C ASP A 47 143.40 -81.81 65.50
N MET A 48 143.55 -83.08 65.89
CA MET A 48 142.49 -84.09 65.77
C MET A 48 141.32 -83.79 66.70
N THR A 49 141.59 -83.28 67.90
CA THR A 49 140.55 -82.80 68.83
C THR A 49 139.82 -81.58 68.27
N ALA A 50 140.55 -80.62 67.68
CA ALA A 50 139.94 -79.47 67.01
C ALA A 50 139.07 -79.90 65.81
N ALA A 51 139.59 -80.77 64.93
CA ALA A 51 138.85 -81.31 63.80
C ALA A 51 137.58 -82.07 64.23
N LYS A 52 137.65 -82.84 65.32
CA LYS A 52 136.48 -83.51 65.91
C LYS A 52 135.41 -82.51 66.36
N ASN A 53 135.82 -81.43 67.01
CA ASN A 53 134.90 -80.38 67.45
C ASN A 53 134.27 -79.65 66.27
N ASP A 54 135.05 -79.31 65.24
CA ASP A 54 134.55 -78.68 64.01
C ASP A 54 133.56 -79.59 63.27
N ILE A 55 133.85 -80.90 63.16
CA ILE A 55 132.93 -81.88 62.55
C ILE A 55 131.63 -81.98 63.37
N ALA A 56 131.70 -81.96 64.71
CA ALA A 56 130.51 -81.98 65.56
C ALA A 56 129.67 -80.69 65.39
N MET A 57 130.32 -79.55 65.28
CA MET A 57 129.68 -78.26 64.98
C MET A 57 129.02 -78.29 63.59
N HIS A 58 129.76 -78.69 62.55
CA HIS A 58 129.22 -78.85 61.19
C HIS A 58 128.04 -79.82 61.14
N THR A 59 128.07 -80.92 61.91
CA THR A 59 126.93 -81.86 62.01
C THR A 59 125.69 -81.15 62.56
N THR A 60 125.87 -80.29 63.57
CA THR A 60 124.79 -79.49 64.17
C THR A 60 124.27 -78.43 63.19
N ASP A 61 125.16 -77.73 62.48
CA ASP A 61 124.81 -76.72 61.49
C ASP A 61 124.05 -77.32 60.31
N ILE A 62 124.52 -78.46 59.77
CA ILE A 62 123.83 -79.20 58.70
C ILE A 62 122.45 -79.65 59.16
N SER A 63 122.32 -80.17 60.39
CA SER A 63 121.00 -80.53 60.94
C SER A 63 120.06 -79.32 61.02
N THR A 64 120.58 -78.16 61.41
CA THR A 64 119.81 -76.90 61.49
C THR A 64 119.41 -76.40 60.10
N ILE A 65 120.32 -76.45 59.13
CA ILE A 65 120.07 -76.08 57.73
C ILE A 65 119.01 -77.00 57.13
N ASN A 66 119.11 -78.31 57.33
CA ASN A 66 118.12 -79.29 56.87
C ASN A 66 116.74 -78.99 57.46
N GLY A 67 116.63 -78.71 58.76
CA GLY A 67 115.36 -78.33 59.36
C GLY A 67 114.76 -77.04 58.78
N ARG A 68 115.60 -76.04 58.46
CA ARG A 68 115.14 -74.81 57.78
C ARG A 68 114.71 -75.06 56.33
N LEU A 69 115.39 -75.96 55.62
CA LEU A 69 115.02 -76.37 54.26
C LEU A 69 113.71 -77.17 54.26
N ASP A 70 113.51 -78.06 55.23
CA ASP A 70 112.25 -78.79 55.39
C ASP A 70 111.08 -77.83 55.66
N ASN A 71 111.30 -76.81 56.49
CA ASN A 71 110.30 -75.77 56.75
C ASN A 71 110.00 -74.92 55.50
N LEU A 72 111.02 -74.57 54.71
CA LEU A 72 110.84 -73.87 53.43
C LEU A 72 110.11 -74.73 52.41
N SER A 73 110.47 -76.01 52.31
CA SER A 73 109.86 -76.98 51.39
C SER A 73 108.42 -77.31 51.76
N SER A 74 108.08 -77.33 53.05
CA SER A 74 106.72 -77.52 53.54
C SER A 74 105.88 -76.24 53.49
N GLY A 75 106.48 -75.08 53.21
CA GLY A 75 105.79 -73.79 53.21
C GLY A 75 105.47 -73.23 54.60
N THR A 76 106.06 -73.78 55.66
CA THR A 76 105.89 -73.30 57.05
C THR A 76 106.85 -72.16 57.40
N SER A 77 107.81 -71.85 56.53
CA SER A 77 108.73 -70.72 56.65
C SER A 77 108.97 -70.03 55.32
N GLY A 78 109.01 -68.70 55.31
CA GLY A 78 109.20 -67.89 54.10
C GLY A 78 108.28 -66.68 54.07
N LEU A 79 108.15 -66.01 52.91
CA LEU A 79 107.19 -64.92 52.73
C LEU A 79 105.80 -65.44 52.39
N VAL A 80 105.68 -66.51 51.62
CA VAL A 80 104.40 -67.20 51.38
C VAL A 80 104.36 -68.39 52.30
N GLN A 81 103.39 -68.41 53.21
CA GLN A 81 103.33 -69.42 54.27
C GLN A 81 101.94 -70.03 54.39
N GLN A 82 101.92 -71.33 54.68
CA GLN A 82 100.74 -72.05 55.15
C GLN A 82 101.08 -72.70 56.50
N ALA A 83 100.31 -72.39 57.55
CA ALA A 83 100.59 -72.92 58.89
C ALA A 83 100.35 -74.43 58.97
N THR A 84 99.21 -74.90 58.48
CA THR A 84 98.85 -76.32 58.32
C THR A 84 98.04 -76.52 57.04
N ALA A 85 98.05 -77.73 56.49
CA ALA A 85 97.30 -78.03 55.27
C ALA A 85 95.81 -77.71 55.44
N GLY A 86 95.27 -76.87 54.54
CA GLY A 86 93.87 -76.43 54.55
C GLY A 86 93.64 -75.04 55.18
N GLU A 87 94.63 -74.50 55.89
CA GLU A 87 94.61 -73.10 56.32
C GLU A 87 94.92 -72.15 55.17
N ASP A 88 94.60 -70.87 55.35
CA ASP A 88 94.86 -69.84 54.37
C ASP A 88 96.35 -69.68 54.05
N LEU A 89 96.65 -69.43 52.79
CA LEU A 89 97.96 -68.97 52.37
C LEU A 89 98.11 -67.50 52.73
N THR A 90 99.10 -67.21 53.57
CA THR A 90 99.44 -65.84 53.94
C THR A 90 100.66 -65.37 53.17
N VAL A 91 100.70 -64.08 52.85
CA VAL A 91 101.87 -63.43 52.24
C VAL A 91 102.39 -62.37 53.20
N GLY A 92 103.57 -62.61 53.75
CA GLY A 92 104.26 -61.69 54.65
C GLY A 92 103.59 -61.51 56.01
N ALA A 93 102.75 -62.44 56.51
CA ALA A 93 102.01 -62.24 57.76
C ALA A 93 102.89 -61.93 58.99
N ASN A 94 104.13 -62.42 59.01
CA ASN A 94 105.09 -62.20 60.10
C ASN A 94 106.05 -61.02 59.83
N THR A 95 105.77 -60.23 58.80
CA THR A 95 106.59 -59.09 58.35
C THR A 95 105.70 -57.90 58.02
N ASP A 96 106.18 -56.67 58.17
CA ASP A 96 105.41 -55.52 57.74
C ASP A 96 105.35 -55.41 56.20
N GLY A 97 104.28 -54.79 55.69
CA GLY A 97 104.13 -54.49 54.26
C GLY A 97 102.73 -53.97 53.94
N ALA A 98 102.64 -52.89 53.18
CA ALA A 98 101.33 -52.29 52.83
C ALA A 98 100.72 -52.88 51.55
N ALA A 99 101.48 -53.62 50.74
CA ALA A 99 101.02 -54.12 49.45
C ALA A 99 101.77 -55.38 49.00
N VAL A 100 101.09 -56.23 48.24
CA VAL A 100 101.68 -57.30 47.43
C VAL A 100 101.74 -56.84 45.98
N ASN A 101 102.94 -56.57 45.47
CA ASN A 101 103.11 -56.12 44.09
C ASN A 101 103.39 -57.30 43.15
N PHE A 102 102.44 -57.59 42.25
CA PHE A 102 102.55 -58.67 41.27
C PHE A 102 103.26 -58.26 39.96
N SER A 103 103.79 -57.04 39.85
CA SER A 103 104.48 -56.57 38.64
C SER A 103 105.81 -57.29 38.42
N GLY A 104 106.13 -57.54 37.16
CA GLY A 104 107.38 -58.14 36.72
C GLY A 104 108.22 -57.18 35.91
N THR A 105 109.36 -57.67 35.42
CA THR A 105 110.20 -56.93 34.47
C THR A 105 109.48 -56.60 33.15
N ALA A 106 108.42 -57.34 32.81
CA ALA A 106 107.56 -57.11 31.65
C ALA A 106 106.26 -56.31 31.97
N GLY A 107 106.13 -55.73 33.18
CA GLY A 107 104.94 -54.99 33.60
C GLY A 107 103.97 -55.79 34.47
N THR A 108 102.70 -55.36 34.53
CA THR A 108 101.66 -55.99 35.35
C THR A 108 101.34 -57.41 34.89
N ARG A 109 101.01 -58.29 35.84
CA ARG A 109 100.61 -59.68 35.55
C ARG A 109 99.11 -59.86 35.74
N LYS A 110 98.51 -60.80 35.00
CA LYS A 110 97.13 -61.25 35.28
C LYS A 110 97.14 -62.08 36.57
N LEU A 111 96.25 -61.75 37.49
CA LEU A 111 95.95 -62.61 38.65
C LEU A 111 94.78 -63.51 38.28
N THR A 112 95.05 -64.80 38.08
CA THR A 112 94.07 -65.80 37.62
C THR A 112 93.75 -66.79 38.74
N GLY A 113 92.55 -67.39 38.72
CA GLY A 113 92.13 -68.38 39.73
C GLY A 113 91.50 -67.77 40.99
N ILE A 114 91.13 -66.48 40.96
CA ILE A 114 90.44 -65.82 42.07
C ILE A 114 88.97 -66.28 42.09
N ALA A 115 88.53 -66.86 43.20
CA ALA A 115 87.11 -67.13 43.46
C ALA A 115 86.29 -65.83 43.47
N ALA A 116 84.95 -65.92 43.38
CA ALA A 116 84.12 -64.73 43.55
C ALA A 116 84.21 -64.26 45.01
N GLY A 117 84.69 -63.04 45.23
CA GLY A 117 84.73 -62.44 46.57
C GLY A 117 83.34 -62.05 47.05
N GLU A 118 83.17 -61.79 48.34
CA GLU A 118 81.90 -61.24 48.83
C GLU A 118 81.70 -59.80 48.29
N VAL A 119 80.49 -59.47 47.81
CA VAL A 119 80.12 -58.09 47.42
C VAL A 119 79.25 -57.49 48.52
N SER A 120 79.88 -56.84 49.49
CA SER A 120 79.21 -56.15 50.59
C SER A 120 80.01 -54.92 51.02
N ALA A 121 79.38 -54.01 51.77
CA ALA A 121 80.01 -52.77 52.23
C ALA A 121 81.22 -53.01 53.17
N ALA A 122 81.30 -54.19 53.80
CA ALA A 122 82.38 -54.55 54.72
C ALA A 122 83.44 -55.46 54.07
N SER A 123 83.20 -55.94 52.86
CA SER A 123 84.10 -56.90 52.19
C SER A 123 85.45 -56.26 51.89
N SER A 124 86.51 -57.04 52.13
CA SER A 124 87.88 -56.74 51.69
C SER A 124 88.35 -57.74 50.63
N ASP A 125 87.44 -58.58 50.12
CA ASP A 125 87.76 -59.59 49.13
C ASP A 125 88.05 -58.96 47.76
N ALA A 126 88.90 -59.62 46.98
CA ALA A 126 89.10 -59.24 45.60
C ALA A 126 87.87 -59.62 44.75
N ALA A 127 87.29 -58.63 44.06
CA ALA A 127 86.26 -58.90 43.06
C ALA A 127 86.89 -59.46 41.78
N ASN A 128 86.30 -60.53 41.23
CA ASN A 128 86.76 -61.10 39.97
C ASN A 128 85.97 -60.53 38.77
N GLY A 129 86.45 -60.82 37.55
CA GLY A 129 85.83 -60.30 36.32
C GLY A 129 84.38 -60.77 36.09
N ALA A 130 84.00 -61.96 36.58
CA ALA A 130 82.62 -62.46 36.44
C ALA A 130 81.63 -61.65 37.29
N GLN A 131 82.05 -61.21 38.49
CA GLN A 131 81.24 -60.35 39.35
C GLN A 131 81.06 -58.95 38.76
N LEU A 132 82.14 -58.35 38.23
CA LEU A 132 82.06 -57.06 37.58
C LEU A 132 81.19 -57.11 36.31
N HIS A 133 81.31 -58.18 35.52
CA HIS A 133 80.43 -58.41 34.36
C HIS A 133 78.96 -58.58 34.80
N GLY A 134 78.69 -59.34 35.86
CA GLY A 134 77.31 -59.50 36.38
C GLY A 134 76.69 -58.17 36.82
N ILE A 135 77.48 -57.28 37.43
CA ILE A 135 77.02 -55.92 37.76
C ILE A 135 76.74 -55.11 36.48
N ALA A 136 77.64 -55.14 35.50
CA ALA A 136 77.44 -54.44 34.22
C ALA A 136 76.18 -54.94 33.48
N ASP A 137 75.90 -56.24 33.54
CA ASP A 137 74.73 -56.87 32.92
C ASP A 137 73.41 -56.47 33.61
N SER A 138 73.44 -56.39 34.94
CA SER A 138 72.33 -55.83 35.73
C SER A 138 72.04 -54.37 35.35
N VAL A 139 73.08 -53.55 35.18
CA VAL A 139 72.93 -52.15 34.75
C VAL A 139 72.42 -52.05 33.31
N ALA A 140 72.94 -52.87 32.38
CA ALA A 140 72.46 -52.90 30.99
C ALA A 140 70.97 -53.25 30.92
N THR A 141 70.55 -54.26 31.69
CA THR A 141 69.13 -54.64 31.82
C THR A 141 68.28 -53.51 32.39
N ALA A 142 68.79 -52.78 33.39
CA ALA A 142 68.07 -51.65 34.01
C ALA A 142 67.93 -50.44 33.08
N ILE A 143 68.92 -50.18 32.22
CA ILE A 143 68.83 -49.14 31.16
C ILE A 143 67.80 -49.57 30.11
N GLY A 144 67.76 -50.86 29.75
CA GLY A 144 66.87 -51.40 28.74
C GLY A 144 67.24 -50.94 27.32
N GLY A 145 66.25 -50.94 26.41
CA GLY A 145 66.47 -50.54 25.01
C GLY A 145 67.53 -51.40 24.32
N ASP A 146 67.53 -52.71 24.53
CA ASP A 146 68.50 -53.64 23.94
C ASP A 146 69.98 -53.37 24.31
N SER A 147 70.23 -52.66 25.42
CA SER A 147 71.58 -52.50 25.96
C SER A 147 72.14 -53.85 26.44
N VAL A 148 73.40 -54.14 26.12
CA VAL A 148 74.12 -55.37 26.49
C VAL A 148 75.51 -55.06 27.01
N VAL A 149 76.13 -56.00 27.74
CA VAL A 149 77.57 -55.93 28.06
C VAL A 149 78.37 -56.46 26.88
N ASN A 150 79.27 -55.64 26.34
CA ASN A 150 80.20 -56.00 25.27
C ASN A 150 81.32 -56.90 25.80
N THR A 151 82.06 -57.53 24.88
CA THR A 151 83.18 -58.42 25.22
C THR A 151 84.31 -57.74 26.02
N ASP A 152 84.39 -56.42 25.98
CA ASP A 152 85.36 -55.61 26.74
C ASP A 152 84.83 -55.14 28.11
N GLY A 153 83.60 -55.52 28.48
CA GLY A 153 82.94 -55.14 29.73
C GLY A 153 82.21 -53.79 29.68
N THR A 154 82.23 -53.07 28.56
CA THR A 154 81.45 -51.83 28.39
C THR A 154 79.97 -52.14 28.12
N ILE A 155 79.07 -51.22 28.45
CA ILE A 155 77.63 -51.35 28.15
C ILE A 155 77.35 -50.70 26.79
N SER A 156 76.68 -51.39 25.87
CA SER A 156 76.26 -50.83 24.58
C SER A 156 75.23 -49.72 24.79
N ALA A 157 75.21 -48.75 23.87
CA ALA A 157 74.18 -47.72 23.92
C ALA A 157 72.77 -48.37 23.79
N PRO A 158 71.76 -47.86 24.53
CA PRO A 158 70.39 -48.30 24.31
C PRO A 158 69.90 -47.92 22.91
N SER A 159 68.75 -48.44 22.53
CA SER A 159 68.02 -48.17 21.30
C SER A 159 66.54 -48.07 21.65
N PHE A 160 66.09 -46.87 22.02
CA PHE A 160 64.68 -46.62 22.30
C PHE A 160 63.97 -46.17 21.02
N THR A 161 62.96 -46.93 20.58
CA THR A 161 62.06 -46.51 19.48
C THR A 161 60.87 -45.78 20.08
N ILE A 162 60.81 -44.46 19.87
CA ILE A 162 59.78 -43.57 20.43
C ILE A 162 59.16 -42.70 19.33
N GLY A 163 58.03 -42.05 19.61
CA GLY A 163 57.35 -41.20 18.62
C GLY A 163 58.16 -39.95 18.24
N ASP A 164 58.11 -39.56 16.97
CA ASP A 164 58.82 -38.37 16.45
C ASP A 164 58.05 -37.04 16.62
N GLY A 165 56.83 -37.10 17.16
CA GLY A 165 55.93 -35.95 17.31
C GLY A 165 55.18 -35.56 16.03
N LYS A 166 55.33 -36.32 14.93
CA LYS A 166 54.70 -36.09 13.62
C LYS A 166 53.91 -37.30 13.11
N GLY A 167 53.61 -38.25 14.00
CA GLY A 167 52.90 -39.48 13.69
C GLY A 167 53.80 -40.65 13.26
N GLY A 168 55.12 -40.47 13.27
CA GLY A 168 56.12 -41.52 13.03
C GLY A 168 56.89 -41.88 14.29
N THR A 169 58.02 -42.59 14.11
CA THR A 169 58.95 -42.96 15.20
C THR A 169 60.37 -42.49 14.89
N THR A 170 61.17 -42.35 15.94
CA THR A 170 62.59 -42.07 15.90
C THR A 170 63.31 -42.96 16.91
N THR A 171 64.56 -43.30 16.62
CA THR A 171 65.41 -44.10 17.51
C THR A 171 66.38 -43.19 18.23
N VAL A 172 66.43 -43.29 19.56
CA VAL A 172 67.35 -42.52 20.40
C VAL A 172 68.20 -43.46 21.25
N ASN A 173 69.50 -43.18 21.26
CA ASN A 173 70.48 -44.11 21.83
C ASN A 173 71.00 -43.68 23.21
N THR A 174 70.24 -42.85 23.90
CA THR A 174 70.54 -42.40 25.26
C THR A 174 69.24 -42.20 26.03
N LEU A 175 69.27 -42.42 27.34
CA LEU A 175 68.14 -42.13 28.22
C LEU A 175 67.79 -40.63 28.20
N ALA A 176 68.81 -39.76 28.23
CA ALA A 176 68.63 -38.31 28.15
C ALA A 176 67.93 -37.89 26.85
N GLY A 177 68.28 -38.49 25.70
CA GLY A 177 67.62 -38.23 24.43
C GLY A 177 66.16 -38.69 24.40
N ALA A 178 65.85 -39.84 24.99
CA ALA A 178 64.48 -40.34 25.11
C ALA A 178 63.61 -39.42 25.97
N VAL A 179 64.12 -39.01 27.13
CA VAL A 179 63.41 -38.10 28.03
C VAL A 179 63.22 -36.73 27.36
N ALA A 180 64.24 -36.17 26.72
CA ALA A 180 64.14 -34.89 26.02
C ALA A 180 63.11 -34.91 24.88
N ASN A 181 63.00 -36.03 24.14
CA ASN A 181 61.95 -36.19 23.13
C ASN A 181 60.55 -36.22 23.74
N LEU A 182 60.35 -37.00 24.81
CA LEU A 182 59.07 -37.09 25.51
C LEU A 182 58.68 -35.74 26.14
N ASP A 183 59.64 -35.03 26.73
CA ASP A 183 59.45 -33.70 27.30
C ASP A 183 59.03 -32.69 26.22
N GLY A 184 59.77 -32.62 25.11
CA GLY A 184 59.44 -31.74 23.99
C GLY A 184 58.03 -32.00 23.42
N ARG A 185 57.61 -33.26 23.33
CA ARG A 185 56.25 -33.63 22.92
C ARG A 185 55.20 -33.26 23.97
N THR A 186 55.54 -33.37 25.25
CA THR A 186 54.65 -32.98 26.35
C THR A 186 54.43 -31.46 26.36
N VAL A 187 55.49 -30.68 26.17
CA VAL A 187 55.43 -29.21 26.02
C VAL A 187 54.62 -28.81 24.79
N ALA A 188 54.81 -29.49 23.65
CA ALA A 188 54.01 -29.25 22.45
C ALA A 188 52.51 -29.52 22.70
N ASN A 189 52.19 -30.64 23.35
CA ASN A 189 50.81 -30.96 23.74
C ASN A 189 50.22 -29.93 24.71
N GLU A 190 50.99 -29.44 25.69
CA GLU A 190 50.56 -28.37 26.59
C GLU A 190 50.18 -27.11 25.80
N GLY A 191 51.01 -26.72 24.83
CA GLY A 191 50.73 -25.60 23.93
C GLY A 191 49.49 -25.81 23.06
N ASP A 192 49.36 -26.97 22.42
CA ASP A 192 48.22 -27.30 21.56
C ASP A 192 46.91 -27.37 22.34
N ILE A 193 46.93 -27.97 23.53
CA ILE A 193 45.77 -28.01 24.45
C ILE A 193 45.41 -26.60 24.89
N LYS A 194 46.40 -25.77 25.21
CA LYS A 194 46.16 -24.35 25.54
C LYS A 194 45.53 -23.61 24.37
N GLN A 195 46.04 -23.76 23.15
CA GLN A 195 45.45 -23.13 21.97
C GLN A 195 44.01 -23.60 21.72
N LEU A 196 43.75 -24.90 21.90
CA LEU A 196 42.40 -25.43 21.79
C LEU A 196 41.47 -24.81 22.85
N ALA A 197 41.93 -24.73 24.11
CA ALA A 197 41.18 -24.12 25.20
C ALA A 197 40.91 -22.63 24.94
N ASP A 198 41.91 -21.87 24.48
CA ASP A 198 41.79 -20.45 24.16
C ASP A 198 40.80 -20.24 22.99
N ARG A 199 40.85 -21.11 21.96
CA ARG A 199 39.94 -21.05 20.81
C ARG A 199 38.51 -21.46 21.16
N ILE A 200 38.33 -22.44 22.04
CA ILE A 200 37.01 -22.80 22.58
C ILE A 200 36.47 -21.64 23.43
N GLY A 201 37.30 -21.10 24.33
CA GLY A 201 36.93 -20.02 25.25
C GLY A 201 36.58 -18.70 24.54
N SER A 202 37.24 -18.40 23.42
CA SER A 202 36.92 -17.27 22.54
C SER A 202 35.77 -17.54 21.57
N GLY A 203 35.29 -18.79 21.47
CA GLY A 203 34.28 -19.18 20.48
C GLY A 203 34.79 -19.19 19.04
N ALA A 204 36.11 -19.22 18.81
CA ALA A 204 36.69 -19.30 17.47
C ALA A 204 36.51 -20.67 16.79
N ILE A 205 36.18 -21.72 17.56
CA ILE A 205 35.84 -23.06 17.06
C ILE A 205 34.63 -23.61 17.81
N GLY A 206 33.83 -24.43 17.14
CA GLY A 206 32.62 -25.05 17.71
C GLY A 206 31.41 -24.94 16.78
N VAL A 207 30.22 -25.32 17.27
CA VAL A 207 28.96 -25.11 16.51
C VAL A 207 28.40 -23.71 16.71
N VAL A 208 28.63 -23.10 17.86
CA VAL A 208 28.39 -21.67 18.09
C VAL A 208 29.75 -21.00 17.97
N GLN A 209 29.92 -20.18 16.93
CA GLN A 209 31.19 -19.52 16.65
C GLN A 209 31.00 -18.01 16.71
N GLN A 210 31.97 -17.31 17.31
CA GLN A 210 32.05 -15.87 17.25
C GLN A 210 33.11 -15.45 16.24
N ASP A 211 32.69 -14.64 15.27
CA ASP A 211 33.62 -13.91 14.41
C ASP A 211 34.40 -12.90 15.26
N GLN A 212 35.72 -13.09 15.33
CA GLN A 212 36.59 -12.27 16.18
C GLN A 212 36.79 -10.84 15.65
N THR A 213 36.44 -10.58 14.39
CA THR A 213 36.56 -9.27 13.75
C THR A 213 35.23 -8.52 13.78
N ALA A 214 34.16 -9.19 13.33
CA ALA A 214 32.82 -8.59 13.23
C ALA A 214 32.00 -8.72 14.53
N GLY A 215 32.43 -9.55 15.48
CA GLY A 215 31.72 -9.84 16.72
C GLY A 215 30.45 -10.68 16.57
N MET A 216 30.07 -11.02 15.34
CA MET A 216 28.87 -11.82 15.02
C MET A 216 28.96 -13.21 15.63
N ILE A 217 27.88 -13.66 16.27
CA ILE A 217 27.74 -15.03 16.77
C ILE A 217 26.91 -15.82 15.76
N ALA A 218 27.53 -16.81 15.13
CA ALA A 218 26.89 -17.71 14.19
C ALA A 218 26.65 -19.08 14.83
N VAL A 219 25.51 -19.71 14.51
CA VAL A 219 25.18 -21.06 14.96
C VAL A 219 25.11 -21.98 13.75
N GLY A 220 26.04 -22.93 13.66
CA GLY A 220 26.06 -23.95 12.62
C GLY A 220 26.38 -23.44 11.20
N ALA A 221 26.83 -22.19 11.03
CA ALA A 221 27.05 -21.59 9.71
C ALA A 221 28.04 -22.36 8.83
N ASN A 222 29.04 -23.00 9.44
CA ASN A 222 30.06 -23.81 8.75
C ASN A 222 29.70 -25.31 8.70
N SER A 223 28.46 -25.67 9.04
CA SER A 223 27.95 -27.04 9.04
C SER A 223 26.67 -27.13 8.20
N GLY A 224 26.39 -28.30 7.62
CA GLY A 224 25.11 -28.53 6.95
C GLY A 224 23.96 -28.66 7.96
N GLY A 225 22.79 -28.10 7.64
CA GLY A 225 21.56 -28.23 8.43
C GLY A 225 20.61 -27.04 8.24
N THR A 226 19.30 -27.26 8.40
CA THR A 226 18.26 -26.22 8.24
C THR A 226 17.45 -25.97 9.52
N VAL A 227 17.78 -26.67 10.62
CA VAL A 227 17.00 -26.62 11.86
C VAL A 227 17.95 -26.45 13.05
N VAL A 228 17.65 -25.47 13.91
CA VAL A 228 18.22 -25.35 15.25
C VAL A 228 17.14 -25.73 16.26
N ASN A 229 17.30 -26.88 16.91
CA ASN A 229 16.39 -27.32 17.96
C ASN A 229 16.89 -26.87 19.33
N PHE A 230 16.13 -25.99 19.98
CA PHE A 230 16.44 -25.48 21.32
C PHE A 230 15.81 -26.29 22.47
N ALA A 231 15.09 -27.38 22.19
CA ALA A 231 14.51 -28.21 23.24
C ALA A 231 15.60 -28.93 24.07
N GLY A 232 15.37 -29.03 25.38
CA GLY A 232 16.21 -29.80 26.31
C GLY A 232 15.50 -31.05 26.81
N THR A 233 16.14 -31.77 27.73
CA THR A 233 15.53 -32.94 28.40
C THR A 233 14.31 -32.58 29.26
N GLY A 234 14.17 -31.30 29.64
CA GLY A 234 12.98 -30.74 30.29
C GLY A 234 11.92 -30.17 29.33
N GLY A 235 12.09 -30.32 28.02
CA GLY A 235 11.15 -29.80 27.00
C GLY A 235 11.60 -28.50 26.33
N ALA A 236 10.65 -27.75 25.78
CA ALA A 236 10.88 -26.49 25.08
C ALA A 236 11.47 -25.41 26.01
N ARG A 237 12.25 -24.48 25.44
CA ARG A 237 12.87 -23.36 26.16
C ARG A 237 12.30 -22.04 25.70
N THR A 238 12.27 -21.06 26.59
CA THR A 238 12.00 -19.66 26.24
C THR A 238 13.28 -19.04 25.67
N LEU A 239 13.17 -18.36 24.52
CA LEU A 239 14.26 -17.58 23.95
C LEU A 239 14.06 -16.09 24.29
N SER A 240 14.96 -15.52 25.09
CA SER A 240 14.90 -14.13 25.56
C SER A 240 16.13 -13.34 25.08
N GLY A 241 16.07 -12.00 25.16
CA GLY A 241 17.14 -11.12 24.69
C GLY A 241 17.18 -10.91 23.17
N ILE A 242 16.20 -11.43 22.44
CA ILE A 242 16.03 -11.19 20.99
C ILE A 242 15.55 -9.75 20.77
N ALA A 243 16.21 -9.01 19.90
CA ALA A 243 15.72 -7.72 19.40
C ALA A 243 14.49 -7.92 18.51
N ASN A 244 13.69 -6.86 18.31
CA ASN A 244 12.56 -6.90 17.38
C ASN A 244 13.06 -7.14 15.95
N GLY A 245 12.52 -8.17 15.27
CA GLY A 245 12.87 -8.48 13.89
C GLY A 245 12.44 -7.36 12.93
N VAL A 246 13.32 -7.03 12.00
CA VAL A 246 13.12 -6.05 10.93
C VAL A 246 13.13 -6.73 9.57
N ASN A 247 14.01 -7.72 9.37
CA ASN A 247 14.12 -8.48 8.12
C ASN A 247 13.20 -9.70 8.10
N ASP A 248 12.89 -10.21 6.90
CA ASP A 248 11.95 -11.33 6.70
C ASP A 248 12.43 -12.66 7.30
N ASP A 249 13.75 -12.80 7.54
CA ASP A 249 14.40 -13.99 8.11
C ASP A 249 14.71 -13.87 9.61
N GLU A 250 14.25 -12.80 10.25
CA GLU A 250 14.45 -12.56 11.68
C GLU A 250 13.26 -13.04 12.51
N ALA A 251 13.54 -13.39 13.77
CA ALA A 251 12.50 -13.83 14.70
C ALA A 251 11.61 -12.65 15.14
N VAL A 252 10.29 -12.84 15.08
CA VAL A 252 9.32 -11.89 15.64
C VAL A 252 9.26 -12.04 17.15
N THR A 253 9.38 -10.94 17.89
CA THR A 253 9.29 -10.96 19.35
C THR A 253 7.85 -10.85 19.85
N ILE A 254 7.62 -11.26 21.11
CA ILE A 254 6.34 -11.04 21.79
C ILE A 254 6.01 -9.53 21.88
N ALA A 255 7.01 -8.65 21.93
CA ALA A 255 6.77 -7.21 21.96
C ALA A 255 6.18 -6.72 20.63
N GLN A 256 6.67 -7.23 19.49
CA GLN A 256 6.08 -6.93 18.17
C GLN A 256 4.66 -7.47 18.06
N LEU A 257 4.43 -8.70 18.50
CA LEU A 257 3.09 -9.29 18.44
C LEU A 257 2.10 -8.51 19.35
N ARG A 258 2.53 -8.04 20.52
CA ARG A 258 1.74 -7.11 21.35
C ARG A 258 1.48 -5.77 20.67
N ALA A 259 2.49 -5.19 20.00
CA ALA A 259 2.34 -3.92 19.30
C ALA A 259 1.30 -3.99 18.17
N THR A 260 1.09 -5.18 17.58
CA THR A 260 0.02 -5.41 16.59
C THR A 260 -1.38 -5.59 17.22
N GLY A 261 -1.49 -5.72 18.55
CA GLY A 261 -2.75 -5.92 19.26
C GLY A 261 -3.32 -7.34 19.19
N LEU A 262 -2.60 -8.30 18.59
CA LEU A 262 -3.05 -9.69 18.43
C LEU A 262 -3.07 -10.48 19.75
N ILE A 263 -2.22 -10.09 20.71
CA ILE A 263 -2.09 -10.73 22.03
C ILE A 263 -2.07 -9.69 23.17
N ASP A 264 -2.36 -10.14 24.39
CA ASP A 264 -2.27 -9.33 25.62
C ASP A 264 -0.87 -9.37 26.25
N TYR A 265 -0.74 -8.71 27.41
CA TYR A 265 0.50 -8.68 28.19
C TYR A 265 0.90 -10.03 28.79
N THR A 266 -0.03 -11.00 28.84
CA THR A 266 0.23 -12.38 29.27
C THR A 266 0.62 -13.28 28.10
N GLY A 267 0.57 -12.77 26.86
CA GLY A 267 0.84 -13.54 25.64
C GLY A 267 -0.37 -14.34 25.16
N LYS A 268 -1.55 -14.13 25.74
CA LYS A 268 -2.78 -14.78 25.30
C LYS A 268 -3.39 -14.00 24.15
N GLU A 269 -3.96 -14.71 23.19
CA GLU A 269 -4.68 -14.11 22.07
C GLU A 269 -5.84 -13.22 22.55
N VAL A 270 -5.94 -12.00 22.01
CA VAL A 270 -7.00 -11.02 22.34
C VAL A 270 -8.08 -10.98 21.27
N GLY A 271 -7.82 -11.61 20.11
CA GLY A 271 -8.76 -11.74 19.01
C GLY A 271 -8.34 -10.89 17.83
N ALA A 272 -7.85 -11.56 16.80
CA ALA A 272 -7.53 -10.96 15.51
C ALA A 272 -8.69 -11.20 14.55
N VAL A 273 -9.02 -10.20 13.74
CA VAL A 273 -9.81 -10.42 12.54
C VAL A 273 -8.84 -10.58 11.38
N THR A 274 -8.84 -11.74 10.74
CA THR A 274 -8.01 -12.04 9.57
C THR A 274 -8.85 -11.98 8.30
N TYR A 275 -8.21 -11.66 7.17
CA TYR A 275 -8.84 -11.75 5.85
C TYR A 275 -9.05 -13.21 5.42
N ASP A 276 -10.01 -13.45 4.52
CA ASP A 276 -10.55 -14.80 4.25
C ASP A 276 -9.57 -15.78 3.61
N SER A 277 -8.55 -15.33 2.85
CA SER A 277 -7.39 -16.16 2.45
C SER A 277 -6.34 -15.42 1.61
N GLY A 278 -5.10 -15.95 1.60
CA GLY A 278 -4.15 -15.78 0.49
C GLY A 278 -3.52 -14.40 0.31
N MET A 279 -3.53 -13.55 1.34
CA MET A 279 -3.14 -12.13 1.23
C MET A 279 -4.06 -11.28 0.33
N SER A 280 -5.26 -11.77 -0.03
CA SER A 280 -6.30 -10.89 -0.58
C SER A 280 -6.86 -10.04 0.56
N PHE A 281 -6.89 -8.72 0.36
CA PHE A 281 -7.42 -7.75 1.32
C PHE A 281 -8.88 -7.39 1.02
N ASP A 282 -9.57 -8.20 0.20
CA ASP A 282 -10.89 -7.87 -0.34
C ASP A 282 -12.04 -8.24 0.61
N THR A 283 -11.89 -9.33 1.39
CA THR A 283 -12.98 -9.83 2.25
C THR A 283 -12.53 -10.30 3.64
N VAL A 284 -13.42 -10.05 4.59
CA VAL A 284 -13.35 -10.53 5.98
C VAL A 284 -14.67 -11.20 6.32
N THR A 285 -14.65 -12.49 6.67
CA THR A 285 -15.80 -13.26 7.10
C THR A 285 -15.80 -13.38 8.62
N LEU A 286 -16.82 -12.80 9.26
CA LEU A 286 -17.00 -12.91 10.70
C LEU A 286 -17.74 -14.22 11.05
N ALA A 287 -17.00 -15.23 11.52
CA ALA A 287 -17.45 -16.62 11.63
C ALA A 287 -18.36 -16.98 12.84
N GLY A 288 -18.99 -15.99 13.50
CA GLY A 288 -19.91 -16.27 14.61
C GLY A 288 -21.08 -17.17 14.14
N ALA A 289 -21.41 -18.22 14.90
CA ALA A 289 -22.46 -19.18 14.51
C ALA A 289 -23.86 -18.54 14.34
N LEU A 290 -24.10 -17.40 14.99
CA LEU A 290 -25.31 -16.57 14.84
C LEU A 290 -24.99 -15.21 14.18
N GLY A 291 -23.84 -15.11 13.52
CA GLY A 291 -23.21 -13.85 13.10
C GLY A 291 -22.42 -13.17 14.22
N THR A 292 -21.54 -12.25 13.85
CA THR A 292 -20.76 -11.41 14.80
C THR A 292 -21.33 -10.00 14.81
N SER A 293 -21.66 -9.47 15.99
CA SER A 293 -22.10 -8.09 16.13
C SER A 293 -20.92 -7.13 16.02
N LEU A 294 -20.90 -6.26 15.01
CA LEU A 294 -19.97 -5.13 14.92
C LEU A 294 -20.53 -3.93 15.68
N ARG A 295 -19.84 -3.50 16.75
CA ARG A 295 -20.29 -2.42 17.65
C ARG A 295 -19.31 -1.25 17.64
N ASN A 296 -19.77 -0.08 18.09
CA ASN A 296 -18.99 1.15 18.16
C ASN A 296 -18.46 1.62 16.79
N VAL A 297 -19.26 1.43 15.73
CA VAL A 297 -18.96 1.92 14.37
C VAL A 297 -19.38 3.39 14.29
N ALA A 298 -18.43 4.28 14.01
CA ALA A 298 -18.73 5.68 13.73
C ALA A 298 -19.61 5.81 12.47
N PRO A 299 -20.39 6.90 12.30
CA PRO A 299 -21.14 7.10 11.07
C PRO A 299 -20.19 7.13 9.86
N GLY A 300 -20.37 6.21 8.91
CA GLY A 300 -19.58 6.16 7.68
C GLY A 300 -19.97 7.25 6.70
N GLU A 301 -19.13 7.58 5.72
CA GLU A 301 -19.56 8.47 4.65
C GLU A 301 -20.66 7.79 3.80
N VAL A 302 -21.72 8.53 3.44
CA VAL A 302 -22.77 8.05 2.53
C VAL A 302 -22.62 8.72 1.18
N SER A 303 -21.91 8.08 0.26
CA SER A 303 -21.68 8.53 -1.11
C SER A 303 -21.56 7.34 -2.07
N ALA A 304 -21.62 7.58 -3.39
CA ALA A 304 -21.66 6.52 -4.40
C ALA A 304 -20.41 5.63 -4.43
N ASN A 305 -19.28 6.13 -3.93
CA ASN A 305 -17.99 5.43 -3.92
C ASN A 305 -17.53 5.09 -2.49
N SER A 306 -18.37 5.30 -1.48
CA SER A 306 -18.01 5.03 -0.09
C SER A 306 -17.79 3.53 0.13
N MET A 307 -16.72 3.20 0.85
CA MET A 307 -16.40 1.85 1.33
C MET A 307 -16.58 1.75 2.85
N ASP A 308 -17.13 2.79 3.48
CA ASP A 308 -17.31 2.85 4.92
C ASP A 308 -18.47 1.96 5.37
N ALA A 309 -18.33 1.39 6.56
CA ALA A 309 -19.45 0.71 7.21
C ALA A 309 -20.51 1.73 7.67
N VAL A 310 -21.75 1.58 7.17
CA VAL A 310 -22.88 2.35 7.67
C VAL A 310 -23.35 1.80 9.01
N ASN A 311 -23.61 2.69 9.97
CA ASN A 311 -24.06 2.28 11.30
C ASN A 311 -25.58 2.42 11.47
N GLY A 312 -26.10 1.89 12.58
CA GLY A 312 -27.54 1.90 12.87
C GLY A 312 -28.16 3.32 12.95
N SER A 313 -27.39 4.33 13.38
CA SER A 313 -27.90 5.71 13.47
C SER A 313 -28.16 6.34 12.10
N GLN A 314 -27.35 6.00 11.09
CA GLN A 314 -27.52 6.49 9.73
C GLN A 314 -28.72 5.85 9.03
N LEU A 315 -28.89 4.53 9.22
CA LEU A 315 -30.07 3.83 8.73
C LEU A 315 -31.34 4.35 9.41
N PHE A 316 -31.28 4.63 10.72
CA PHE A 316 -32.37 5.25 11.45
C PHE A 316 -32.69 6.66 10.93
N GLY A 317 -31.67 7.49 10.66
CA GLY A 317 -31.86 8.81 10.06
C GLY A 317 -32.48 8.75 8.67
N LEU A 318 -32.08 7.79 7.83
CA LEU A 318 -32.71 7.53 6.54
C LEU A 318 -34.18 7.10 6.73
N GLN A 319 -34.46 6.22 7.69
CA GLN A 319 -35.82 5.80 8.02
C GLN A 319 -36.69 6.98 8.46
N GLU A 320 -36.17 7.91 9.26
CA GLU A 320 -36.89 9.13 9.65
C GLU A 320 -37.16 10.06 8.47
N GLN A 321 -36.18 10.26 7.58
CA GLN A 321 -36.37 11.07 6.37
C GLN A 321 -37.42 10.45 5.45
N PHE A 322 -37.37 9.14 5.25
CA PHE A 322 -38.37 8.41 4.49
C PHE A 322 -39.75 8.53 5.14
N ALA A 323 -39.86 8.36 6.46
CA ALA A 323 -41.11 8.50 7.19
C ALA A 323 -41.71 9.91 7.08
N LYS A 324 -40.87 10.96 7.13
CA LYS A 324 -41.32 12.36 6.90
C LYS A 324 -41.81 12.56 5.48
N GLN A 325 -41.04 12.16 4.47
CA GLN A 325 -41.43 12.31 3.06
C GLN A 325 -42.69 11.51 2.74
N PHE A 326 -42.81 10.29 3.28
CA PHE A 326 -44.01 9.47 3.12
C PHE A 326 -45.21 10.09 3.84
N GLY A 327 -45.02 10.68 5.03
CA GLY A 327 -46.05 11.44 5.74
C GLY A 327 -46.50 12.71 5.00
N GLU A 328 -45.57 13.46 4.39
CA GLU A 328 -45.87 14.62 3.55
C GLU A 328 -46.62 14.23 2.27
N LEU A 329 -46.21 13.13 1.62
CA LEU A 329 -46.92 12.58 0.48
C LEU A 329 -48.33 12.12 0.87
N HIS A 330 -48.47 11.45 2.02
CA HIS A 330 -49.76 11.05 2.55
C HIS A 330 -50.66 12.27 2.80
N GLY A 331 -50.14 13.33 3.45
CA GLY A 331 -50.87 14.58 3.64
C GLY A 331 -51.28 15.27 2.32
N ARG A 332 -50.44 15.23 1.28
CA ARG A 332 -50.80 15.74 -0.06
C ARG A 332 -51.87 14.89 -0.75
N VAL A 333 -51.88 13.58 -0.51
CA VAL A 333 -52.90 12.66 -1.03
C VAL A 333 -54.21 12.85 -0.26
N ASP A 334 -54.17 13.10 1.04
CA ASP A 334 -55.34 13.47 1.84
C ASP A 334 -55.89 14.83 1.39
N GLU A 335 -55.05 15.85 1.21
CA GLU A 335 -55.47 17.16 0.69
C GLU A 335 -56.05 17.07 -0.73
N LEU A 336 -55.49 16.21 -1.59
CA LEU A 336 -56.07 15.93 -2.90
C LEU A 336 -57.41 15.19 -2.77
N SER A 337 -57.53 14.24 -1.85
CA SER A 337 -58.77 13.52 -1.57
C SER A 337 -59.84 14.45 -1.01
N ASP A 338 -59.48 15.38 -0.13
CA ASP A 338 -60.35 16.43 0.40
C ASP A 338 -60.76 17.40 -0.70
N ARG A 339 -59.84 17.84 -1.57
CA ARG A 339 -60.18 18.69 -2.74
C ARG A 339 -61.09 18.00 -3.76
N VAL A 340 -60.93 16.68 -3.93
CA VAL A 340 -61.82 15.87 -4.77
C VAL A 340 -63.19 15.74 -4.09
N THR A 341 -63.22 15.50 -2.78
CA THR A 341 -64.43 15.46 -1.96
C THR A 341 -65.16 16.82 -1.89
N GLU A 342 -64.42 17.94 -1.88
CA GLU A 342 -64.95 19.30 -1.97
C GLU A 342 -65.48 19.60 -3.38
N ARG A 343 -64.87 19.09 -4.46
CA ARG A 343 -65.46 19.17 -5.81
C ARG A 343 -66.70 18.31 -5.98
N GLU A 344 -66.79 17.20 -5.25
CA GLU A 344 -67.98 16.33 -5.23
C GLU A 344 -69.10 16.90 -4.33
N ASN A 345 -68.78 17.71 -3.30
CA ASN A 345 -69.75 18.30 -2.37
C ASN A 345 -70.00 19.83 -2.53
N ALA A 346 -69.24 20.52 -3.37
CA ALA A 346 -69.46 21.91 -3.73
C ALA A 346 -69.65 22.04 -5.26
N PRO A 347 -70.90 21.93 -5.77
CA PRO A 347 -71.17 22.52 -7.07
C PRO A 347 -70.93 24.02 -6.89
N GLY A 348 -70.04 24.63 -7.69
CA GLY A 348 -69.99 26.08 -7.77
C GLY A 348 -71.41 26.61 -7.97
N ALA A 349 -71.88 27.48 -7.06
CA ALA A 349 -73.21 28.11 -6.99
C ALA A 349 -74.13 27.76 -8.17
N GLY A 350 -74.84 26.64 -8.04
CA GLY A 350 -75.43 25.95 -9.18
C GLY A 350 -76.21 24.72 -8.78
N GLY A 351 -77.28 24.85 -8.00
CA GLY A 351 -78.22 23.74 -7.80
C GLY A 351 -78.68 23.13 -9.13
N PRO A 352 -79.10 21.85 -9.17
CA PRO A 352 -79.34 21.12 -10.41
C PRO A 352 -80.41 21.83 -11.24
N GLY A 353 -80.00 22.47 -12.33
CA GLY A 353 -80.94 22.90 -13.34
C GLY A 353 -81.55 21.68 -14.05
N THR A 354 -82.79 21.79 -14.50
CA THR A 354 -83.48 20.66 -15.16
C THR A 354 -83.20 20.72 -16.66
N GLY A 355 -82.57 19.67 -17.18
CA GLY A 355 -82.22 19.53 -18.60
C GLY A 355 -83.05 18.45 -19.29
N GLY A 356 -83.51 18.73 -20.52
CA GLY A 356 -84.04 17.73 -21.46
C GLY A 356 -82.93 16.86 -22.07
N SER A 357 -83.31 15.92 -22.95
CA SER A 357 -82.32 15.09 -23.67
C SER A 357 -81.40 15.96 -24.54
N GLY A 358 -80.09 15.75 -24.43
CA GLY A 358 -79.08 16.48 -25.21
C GLY A 358 -78.79 17.92 -24.75
N SER A 359 -79.30 18.33 -23.58
CA SER A 359 -79.19 19.72 -23.11
C SER A 359 -77.89 20.04 -22.36
N THR A 360 -77.49 21.32 -22.36
CA THR A 360 -76.41 21.86 -21.52
C THR A 360 -77.01 22.80 -20.47
N VAL A 361 -76.72 22.54 -19.19
CA VAL A 361 -77.24 23.31 -18.06
C VAL A 361 -76.07 23.77 -17.20
N ASN A 362 -75.89 25.07 -17.04
CA ASN A 362 -74.83 25.65 -16.21
C ASN A 362 -75.34 26.91 -15.49
N GLY A 363 -75.44 26.86 -14.17
CA GLY A 363 -75.87 27.99 -13.32
C GLY A 363 -77.10 27.66 -12.47
N GLU A 364 -77.17 28.23 -11.27
CA GLU A 364 -78.22 27.92 -10.30
C GLU A 364 -79.61 28.27 -10.84
N GLY A 365 -80.53 27.31 -10.79
CA GLY A 365 -81.91 27.50 -11.27
C GLY A 365 -82.03 27.68 -12.79
N SER A 366 -80.98 27.37 -13.57
CA SER A 366 -81.08 27.33 -15.02
C SER A 366 -81.98 26.17 -15.48
N SER A 367 -82.70 26.34 -16.59
CA SER A 367 -83.63 25.34 -17.14
C SER A 367 -83.42 25.22 -18.65
N ALA A 368 -82.96 24.07 -19.11
CA ALA A 368 -82.82 23.75 -20.53
C ALA A 368 -83.84 22.67 -20.90
N SER A 369 -85.13 23.02 -20.88
CA SER A 369 -86.24 22.06 -21.05
C SER A 369 -86.56 21.72 -22.51
N GLY A 370 -86.06 22.51 -23.47
CA GLY A 370 -86.11 22.17 -24.88
C GLY A 370 -85.18 21.02 -25.26
N GLU A 371 -85.52 20.27 -26.30
CA GLU A 371 -84.60 19.27 -26.89
C GLU A 371 -83.34 19.98 -27.42
N ASN A 372 -82.15 19.44 -27.11
CA ASN A 372 -80.86 20.03 -27.50
C ASN A 372 -80.66 21.50 -27.09
N SER A 373 -81.38 21.99 -26.08
CA SER A 373 -81.28 23.39 -25.66
C SER A 373 -80.11 23.63 -24.70
N SER A 374 -79.67 24.89 -24.57
CA SER A 374 -78.57 25.27 -23.67
C SER A 374 -78.96 26.44 -22.78
N ALA A 375 -78.95 26.24 -21.47
CA ALA A 375 -79.20 27.26 -20.47
C ALA A 375 -77.93 27.51 -19.65
N ILE A 376 -77.28 28.66 -19.87
CA ILE A 376 -76.01 29.03 -19.25
C ILE A 376 -76.16 30.38 -18.55
N GLY A 377 -76.13 30.39 -17.22
CA GLY A 377 -76.32 31.54 -16.35
C GLY A 377 -77.40 31.28 -15.29
N GLN A 378 -77.25 31.88 -14.11
CA GLN A 378 -78.23 31.76 -13.02
C GLN A 378 -79.64 32.14 -13.52
N GLY A 379 -80.62 31.26 -13.31
CA GLY A 379 -82.01 31.47 -13.74
C GLY A 379 -82.24 31.57 -15.26
N SER A 380 -81.28 31.18 -16.10
CA SER A 380 -81.48 31.14 -17.56
C SER A 380 -82.51 30.07 -17.95
N ASN A 381 -83.35 30.34 -18.96
CA ASN A 381 -84.44 29.47 -19.37
C ASN A 381 -84.46 29.25 -20.90
N SER A 382 -83.99 28.09 -21.34
CA SER A 382 -83.96 27.65 -22.73
C SER A 382 -85.03 26.58 -22.96
N SER A 383 -86.27 27.00 -23.23
CA SER A 383 -87.44 26.12 -23.33
C SER A 383 -87.87 25.78 -24.75
N GLY A 384 -87.36 26.49 -25.77
CA GLY A 384 -87.54 26.11 -27.18
C GLY A 384 -86.64 24.94 -27.60
N GLY A 385 -87.08 24.12 -28.55
CA GLY A 385 -86.20 23.11 -29.16
C GLY A 385 -85.03 23.78 -29.89
N ASN A 386 -83.82 23.24 -29.72
CA ASN A 386 -82.56 23.80 -30.22
C ASN A 386 -82.28 25.25 -29.79
N SER A 387 -82.93 25.74 -28.72
CA SER A 387 -82.74 27.12 -28.27
C SER A 387 -81.49 27.30 -27.41
N SER A 388 -81.00 28.53 -27.29
CA SER A 388 -79.84 28.86 -26.46
C SER A 388 -80.11 30.11 -25.61
N ALA A 389 -80.14 29.96 -24.29
CA ALA A 389 -80.27 31.05 -23.32
C ALA A 389 -78.93 31.21 -22.57
N ILE A 390 -78.17 32.25 -22.90
CA ILE A 390 -76.84 32.51 -22.34
C ILE A 390 -76.83 33.88 -21.65
N GLY A 391 -76.76 33.89 -20.32
CA GLY A 391 -76.79 35.07 -19.46
C GLY A 391 -77.77 34.88 -18.29
N GLN A 392 -77.50 35.55 -17.16
CA GLN A 392 -78.38 35.49 -15.98
C GLN A 392 -79.81 35.92 -16.37
N GLY A 393 -80.80 35.09 -16.06
CA GLY A 393 -82.21 35.35 -16.38
C GLY A 393 -82.54 35.47 -17.88
N SER A 394 -81.66 35.04 -18.78
CA SER A 394 -81.97 35.00 -20.22
C SER A 394 -83.07 33.97 -20.54
N VAL A 395 -83.90 34.23 -21.55
CA VAL A 395 -85.05 33.39 -21.91
C VAL A 395 -85.08 33.15 -23.42
N ALA A 396 -84.84 31.91 -23.84
CA ALA A 396 -84.93 31.47 -25.23
C ALA A 396 -86.06 30.45 -25.39
N SER A 397 -87.29 30.95 -25.60
CA SER A 397 -88.51 30.14 -25.61
C SER A 397 -89.05 29.82 -27.01
N GLY A 398 -88.56 30.48 -28.06
CA GLY A 398 -88.87 30.13 -29.44
C GLY A 398 -88.06 28.92 -29.91
N GLY A 399 -88.59 28.11 -30.83
CA GLY A 399 -87.81 27.07 -31.50
C GLY A 399 -86.63 27.68 -32.27
N ASN A 400 -85.45 27.08 -32.21
CA ASN A 400 -84.19 27.60 -32.77
C ASN A 400 -83.82 29.03 -32.31
N SER A 401 -84.39 29.54 -31.21
CA SER A 401 -84.13 30.91 -30.77
C SER A 401 -82.82 31.02 -29.98
N SER A 402 -82.18 32.20 -30.03
CA SER A 402 -80.95 32.48 -29.29
C SER A 402 -81.09 33.77 -28.48
N ALA A 403 -81.04 33.68 -27.16
CA ALA A 403 -81.04 34.81 -26.23
C ALA A 403 -79.67 34.91 -25.55
N VAL A 404 -78.88 35.91 -25.91
CA VAL A 404 -77.51 36.12 -25.41
C VAL A 404 -77.41 37.48 -24.72
N GLY A 405 -77.25 37.46 -23.40
CA GLY A 405 -77.19 38.64 -22.55
C GLY A 405 -78.09 38.51 -21.31
N GLN A 406 -77.73 39.18 -20.21
CA GLN A 406 -78.53 39.19 -18.99
C GLN A 406 -79.95 39.69 -19.28
N GLY A 407 -80.96 38.91 -18.88
CA GLY A 407 -82.38 39.23 -19.12
C GLY A 407 -82.78 39.36 -20.59
N SER A 408 -81.99 38.85 -21.55
CA SER A 408 -82.37 38.82 -22.97
C SER A 408 -83.52 37.83 -23.19
N VAL A 409 -84.45 38.15 -24.09
CA VAL A 409 -85.64 37.34 -24.39
C VAL A 409 -85.73 37.11 -25.90
N ALA A 410 -85.62 35.86 -26.34
CA ALA A 410 -85.83 35.43 -27.72
C ALA A 410 -87.03 34.46 -27.76
N SER A 411 -88.23 35.01 -27.93
CA SER A 411 -89.49 34.28 -27.84
C SER A 411 -90.14 33.96 -29.18
N GLY A 412 -89.74 34.64 -30.27
CA GLY A 412 -90.14 34.27 -31.62
C GLY A 412 -89.41 33.01 -32.10
N GLU A 413 -90.04 32.23 -32.98
CA GLU A 413 -89.36 31.11 -33.66
C GLU A 413 -88.22 31.64 -34.55
N ASN A 414 -87.07 30.97 -34.58
CA ASN A 414 -85.86 31.41 -35.28
C ASN A 414 -85.38 32.83 -34.91
N SER A 415 -85.80 33.37 -33.76
CA SER A 415 -85.44 34.72 -33.33
C SER A 415 -84.07 34.77 -32.65
N THR A 416 -83.39 35.90 -32.74
CA THR A 416 -82.09 36.13 -32.10
C THR A 416 -82.10 37.43 -31.32
N ALA A 417 -81.88 37.37 -30.01
CA ALA A 417 -81.80 38.51 -29.11
C ALA A 417 -80.37 38.59 -28.54
N ILE A 418 -79.59 39.60 -28.92
CA ILE A 418 -78.19 39.76 -28.51
C ILE A 418 -78.01 41.11 -27.83
N GLY A 419 -77.81 41.08 -26.51
CA GLY A 419 -77.62 42.24 -25.65
C GLY A 419 -78.40 42.11 -24.33
N GLN A 420 -77.97 42.84 -23.30
CA GLN A 420 -78.70 42.87 -22.03
C GLN A 420 -80.12 43.43 -22.27
N GLY A 421 -81.15 42.75 -21.74
CA GLY A 421 -82.54 43.18 -21.82
C GLY A 421 -83.13 43.32 -23.23
N THR A 422 -82.55 42.68 -24.26
CA THR A 422 -83.15 42.66 -25.61
C THR A 422 -84.41 41.80 -25.66
N SER A 423 -85.37 42.15 -26.51
CA SER A 423 -86.57 41.34 -26.76
C SER A 423 -86.77 41.10 -28.27
N ALA A 424 -86.62 39.86 -28.72
CA ALA A 424 -86.92 39.42 -30.08
C ALA A 424 -88.17 38.53 -30.05
N SER A 425 -89.34 39.13 -30.29
CA SER A 425 -90.64 38.45 -30.24
C SER A 425 -91.26 38.18 -31.61
N GLY A 426 -90.77 38.83 -32.66
CA GLY A 426 -91.12 38.49 -34.05
C GLY A 426 -90.46 37.18 -34.53
N SER A 427 -91.15 36.42 -35.37
CA SER A 427 -90.58 35.22 -36.01
C SER A 427 -89.48 35.61 -37.00
N GLY A 428 -88.33 34.93 -36.94
CA GLY A 428 -87.15 35.24 -37.76
C GLY A 428 -86.55 36.64 -37.50
N SER A 429 -86.90 37.29 -36.38
CA SER A 429 -86.42 38.64 -36.06
C SER A 429 -85.08 38.62 -35.31
N VAL A 430 -84.34 39.72 -35.40
CA VAL A 430 -83.08 39.92 -34.68
C VAL A 430 -83.14 41.22 -33.88
N ALA A 431 -83.05 41.14 -32.56
CA ALA A 431 -82.85 42.31 -31.68
C ALA A 431 -81.36 42.42 -31.33
N LEU A 432 -80.68 43.48 -31.79
CA LEU A 432 -79.23 43.63 -31.69
C LEU A 432 -78.84 44.88 -30.90
N GLY A 433 -78.16 44.68 -29.76
CA GLY A 433 -77.71 45.73 -28.85
C GLY A 433 -78.64 45.91 -27.66
N GLN A 434 -78.09 46.32 -26.50
CA GLN A 434 -78.80 46.42 -25.21
C GLN A 434 -80.19 47.09 -25.32
N GLY A 435 -81.22 46.48 -24.74
CA GLY A 435 -82.58 47.03 -24.71
C GLY A 435 -83.30 47.14 -26.07
N SER A 436 -82.76 46.55 -27.14
CA SER A 436 -83.43 46.55 -28.45
C SER A 436 -84.67 45.67 -28.48
N VAL A 437 -85.66 46.06 -29.27
CA VAL A 437 -86.94 45.37 -29.41
C VAL A 437 -87.18 45.06 -30.89
N ALA A 438 -87.31 43.79 -31.23
CA ALA A 438 -87.63 43.28 -32.56
C ALA A 438 -88.96 42.50 -32.51
N ASP A 439 -90.06 43.26 -32.61
CA ASP A 439 -91.44 42.78 -32.47
C ASP A 439 -92.15 42.49 -33.81
N ARG A 440 -91.47 42.76 -34.94
CA ARG A 440 -91.96 42.43 -36.28
C ARG A 440 -91.25 41.20 -36.82
N ASP A 441 -91.99 40.35 -37.51
CA ASP A 441 -91.43 39.20 -38.22
C ASP A 441 -90.42 39.64 -39.29
N ASN A 442 -89.36 38.84 -39.48
CA ASN A 442 -88.32 39.05 -40.50
C ASN A 442 -87.66 40.44 -40.46
N ALA A 443 -87.47 41.02 -39.28
CA ALA A 443 -86.84 42.32 -39.10
C ALA A 443 -85.60 42.25 -38.21
N VAL A 444 -84.57 43.02 -38.58
CA VAL A 444 -83.45 43.33 -37.69
C VAL A 444 -83.75 44.68 -37.04
N SER A 445 -83.85 44.70 -35.71
CA SER A 445 -83.97 45.91 -34.91
C SER A 445 -82.67 46.16 -34.16
N VAL A 446 -82.10 47.35 -34.36
CA VAL A 446 -80.89 47.81 -33.65
C VAL A 446 -81.22 48.76 -32.51
N GLY A 447 -82.49 48.91 -32.14
CA GLY A 447 -82.96 49.86 -31.15
C GLY A 447 -84.35 49.51 -30.63
N SER A 448 -84.98 50.47 -29.98
CA SER A 448 -86.39 50.41 -29.60
C SER A 448 -87.05 51.75 -29.89
N ALA A 449 -88.37 51.83 -29.82
CA ALA A 449 -89.10 53.06 -30.08
C ALA A 449 -88.57 54.21 -29.18
N GLY A 450 -88.15 55.32 -29.79
CA GLY A 450 -87.57 56.48 -29.09
C GLY A 450 -86.12 56.30 -28.63
N HIS A 451 -85.51 55.15 -28.94
CA HIS A 451 -84.11 54.81 -28.66
C HIS A 451 -83.48 54.21 -29.94
N GLU A 452 -83.70 54.88 -31.07
CA GLU A 452 -83.14 54.49 -32.36
C GLU A 452 -81.62 54.66 -32.36
N ARG A 453 -80.91 53.69 -32.97
CA ARG A 453 -79.45 53.76 -33.11
C ARG A 453 -79.07 54.15 -34.52
N GLN A 454 -77.99 54.92 -34.63
CA GLN A 454 -77.36 55.18 -35.91
C GLN A 454 -76.66 53.91 -36.40
N ILE A 455 -76.91 53.55 -37.66
CA ILE A 455 -76.16 52.52 -38.37
C ILE A 455 -75.06 53.25 -39.14
N THR A 456 -73.81 53.15 -38.68
CA THR A 456 -72.65 53.86 -39.26
C THR A 456 -71.74 52.89 -40.01
N ASN A 457 -70.83 53.42 -40.84
CA ASN A 457 -69.94 52.63 -41.71
C ASN A 457 -70.67 51.80 -42.78
N VAL A 458 -71.80 52.29 -43.28
CA VAL A 458 -72.55 51.69 -44.40
C VAL A 458 -71.90 52.11 -45.72
N ALA A 459 -71.36 51.13 -46.46
CA ALA A 459 -70.84 51.34 -47.81
C ALA A 459 -71.97 51.75 -48.79
N ASP A 460 -71.61 52.20 -50.00
CA ASP A 460 -72.62 52.57 -51.01
C ASP A 460 -73.41 51.33 -51.43
N GLY A 461 -74.74 51.41 -51.41
CA GLY A 461 -75.61 50.36 -51.90
C GLY A 461 -75.48 50.19 -53.41
N THR A 462 -75.34 48.95 -53.88
CA THR A 462 -75.12 48.58 -55.29
C THR A 462 -76.25 47.72 -55.86
N ALA A 463 -77.05 47.08 -55.01
CA ALA A 463 -78.23 46.31 -55.36
C ALA A 463 -79.54 46.98 -54.87
N PRO A 464 -80.71 46.62 -55.44
CA PRO A 464 -81.99 47.25 -55.07
C PRO A 464 -82.42 47.11 -53.60
N THR A 465 -81.85 46.16 -52.85
CA THR A 465 -82.18 45.87 -51.45
C THR A 465 -81.06 46.27 -50.48
N ASP A 466 -80.03 46.97 -50.96
CA ASP A 466 -78.97 47.49 -50.10
C ASP A 466 -79.44 48.74 -49.35
N ALA A 467 -78.92 48.95 -48.15
CA ALA A 467 -79.10 50.21 -47.45
C ALA A 467 -78.35 51.33 -48.20
N ILE A 468 -79.01 52.48 -48.35
CA ILE A 468 -78.41 53.68 -48.94
C ILE A 468 -77.76 54.50 -47.83
N ASN A 469 -76.54 55.00 -48.05
CA ASN A 469 -75.89 55.89 -47.10
C ASN A 469 -76.13 57.38 -47.40
N MET A 470 -75.77 58.26 -46.46
CA MET A 470 -76.02 59.71 -46.59
C MET A 470 -75.39 60.32 -47.84
N ARG A 471 -74.23 59.83 -48.28
CA ARG A 471 -73.54 60.34 -49.48
C ARG A 471 -74.36 60.09 -50.75
N GLN A 472 -74.94 58.91 -50.88
CA GLN A 472 -75.80 58.58 -52.03
C GLN A 472 -77.09 59.40 -52.03
N LEU A 473 -77.67 59.69 -50.85
CA LEU A 473 -78.84 60.57 -50.73
C LEU A 473 -78.50 62.03 -51.07
N ASP A 474 -77.38 62.54 -50.56
CA ASP A 474 -76.90 63.90 -50.87
C ASP A 474 -76.67 64.07 -52.38
N GLY A 475 -76.07 63.07 -53.04
CA GLY A 475 -75.91 63.06 -54.49
C GLY A 475 -77.25 63.13 -55.24
N ALA A 476 -78.26 62.39 -54.79
CA ALA A 476 -79.60 62.46 -55.37
C ALA A 476 -80.29 63.81 -55.15
N MET A 477 -80.16 64.40 -53.95
CA MET A 477 -80.77 65.70 -53.62
C MET A 477 -80.12 66.85 -54.39
N GLN A 478 -78.80 66.83 -54.59
CA GLN A 478 -78.11 67.82 -55.43
C GLN A 478 -78.62 67.83 -56.88
N SER A 479 -78.93 66.65 -57.44
CA SER A 479 -79.53 66.55 -58.78
C SER A 479 -80.93 67.18 -58.85
N VAL A 480 -81.72 67.08 -57.78
CA VAL A 480 -83.06 67.67 -57.69
C VAL A 480 -83.00 69.19 -57.56
N ASP A 481 -82.12 69.72 -56.71
CA ASP A 481 -81.96 71.17 -56.52
C ASP A 481 -81.53 71.89 -57.80
N GLN A 482 -80.62 71.29 -58.58
CA GLN A 482 -80.24 71.82 -59.89
C GLN A 482 -81.45 71.97 -60.82
N ARG A 483 -82.32 70.96 -60.83
CA ARG A 483 -83.53 70.92 -61.67
C ARG A 483 -84.59 71.95 -61.26
N PHE A 484 -84.74 72.20 -59.95
CA PHE A 484 -85.61 73.27 -59.46
C PHE A 484 -85.08 74.67 -59.80
N GLY A 485 -83.76 74.89 -59.70
CA GLY A 485 -83.13 76.15 -60.06
C GLY A 485 -83.33 76.53 -61.53
N GLU A 486 -83.30 75.56 -62.45
CA GLU A 486 -83.60 75.78 -63.87
C GLU A 486 -85.08 76.08 -64.13
N THR A 487 -85.98 75.33 -63.48
CA THR A 487 -87.43 75.50 -63.64
C THR A 487 -87.88 76.89 -63.20
N ASN A 488 -87.32 77.41 -62.10
CA ASN A 488 -87.71 78.72 -61.56
C ASN A 488 -87.25 79.90 -62.44
N ARG A 489 -86.17 79.74 -63.22
CA ARG A 489 -85.74 80.72 -64.23
C ARG A 489 -86.74 80.77 -65.40
N MET A 490 -87.13 79.60 -65.93
CA MET A 490 -88.08 79.53 -67.05
C MET A 490 -89.45 80.15 -66.73
N ILE A 491 -89.97 79.94 -65.52
CA ILE A 491 -91.28 80.48 -65.10
C ILE A 491 -91.27 82.02 -65.06
N ASN A 492 -90.16 82.64 -64.62
CA ASN A 492 -90.06 84.10 -64.53
C ASN A 492 -90.06 84.78 -65.91
N ASP A 493 -89.46 84.16 -66.92
CA ASP A 493 -89.45 84.72 -68.28
C ASP A 493 -90.83 84.63 -68.94
N VAL A 494 -91.54 83.51 -68.76
CA VAL A 494 -92.93 83.35 -69.24
C VAL A 494 -93.85 84.41 -68.62
N ALA A 495 -93.72 84.65 -67.31
CA ALA A 495 -94.54 85.65 -66.61
C ALA A 495 -94.32 87.06 -67.18
N LYS A 496 -93.06 87.46 -67.44
CA LYS A 496 -92.75 88.77 -68.03
C LYS A 496 -93.34 88.95 -69.42
N ASN A 497 -93.20 87.95 -70.29
CA ASN A 497 -93.73 88.02 -71.66
C ASN A 497 -95.27 88.09 -71.67
N ALA A 498 -95.94 87.31 -70.83
CA ALA A 498 -97.40 87.34 -70.72
C ALA A 498 -97.94 88.69 -70.22
N TYR A 499 -97.30 89.28 -69.19
CA TYR A 499 -97.72 90.58 -68.66
C TYR A 499 -97.58 91.71 -69.68
N ALA A 500 -96.51 91.69 -70.46
CA ALA A 500 -96.29 92.63 -71.54
C ALA A 500 -97.36 92.50 -72.65
N GLY A 501 -97.73 91.27 -73.03
CA GLY A 501 -98.80 91.02 -74.00
C GLY A 501 -100.18 91.56 -73.57
N ILE A 502 -100.55 91.40 -72.30
CA ILE A 502 -101.82 91.94 -71.77
C ILE A 502 -101.84 93.47 -71.79
N ALA A 503 -100.72 94.10 -71.43
CA ALA A 503 -100.58 95.55 -71.52
C ALA A 503 -100.82 96.05 -72.95
N ALA A 504 -100.30 95.35 -73.96
CA ALA A 504 -100.54 95.68 -75.37
C ALA A 504 -102.02 95.65 -75.75
N ALA A 505 -102.75 94.61 -75.33
CA ALA A 505 -104.17 94.49 -75.63
C ALA A 505 -105.02 95.63 -75.03
N MET A 506 -104.72 96.04 -73.78
CA MET A 506 -105.45 97.12 -73.10
C MET A 506 -105.19 98.50 -73.70
N ALA A 507 -104.01 98.73 -74.27
CA ALA A 507 -103.65 100.03 -74.81
C ALA A 507 -104.42 100.40 -76.09
N MET A 508 -104.96 99.44 -76.84
CA MET A 508 -105.50 99.69 -78.19
C MET A 508 -106.90 100.35 -78.18
N PRO A 509 -107.07 101.60 -78.65
CA PRO A 509 -108.33 102.35 -78.53
C PRO A 509 -109.39 101.95 -79.57
N ASN A 510 -110.69 102.01 -79.21
CA ASN A 510 -111.82 101.73 -80.11
C ASN A 510 -112.93 102.79 -79.92
N MET A 511 -112.91 103.87 -80.72
CA MET A 511 -113.86 104.98 -80.61
C MET A 511 -114.63 105.19 -81.92
N THR A 512 -115.95 105.35 -81.84
CA THR A 512 -116.86 105.49 -83.01
C THR A 512 -117.04 106.97 -83.41
N PRO A 513 -116.88 107.35 -84.70
CA PRO A 513 -117.15 108.71 -85.18
C PRO A 513 -118.63 109.11 -85.04
N SER A 514 -118.89 110.39 -84.71
CA SER A 514 -120.24 110.90 -84.40
C SER A 514 -121.15 111.17 -85.60
N GLN A 515 -120.61 111.29 -86.82
CA GLN A 515 -121.38 111.55 -88.04
C GLN A 515 -120.82 110.74 -89.23
N PRO A 516 -121.68 110.35 -90.21
CA PRO A 516 -121.23 109.69 -91.43
C PRO A 516 -120.16 110.49 -92.19
N GLY A 517 -119.08 109.82 -92.61
CA GLY A 517 -117.98 110.41 -93.36
C GLY A 517 -116.79 110.94 -92.54
N LYS A 518 -116.75 110.70 -91.22
CA LYS A 518 -115.67 111.16 -90.32
C LYS A 518 -114.75 110.01 -89.87
N THR A 519 -113.49 110.35 -89.56
CA THR A 519 -112.49 109.46 -88.95
C THR A 519 -112.09 109.98 -87.56
N VAL A 520 -111.91 109.08 -86.60
CA VAL A 520 -111.33 109.34 -85.27
C VAL A 520 -109.96 108.65 -85.21
N VAL A 521 -108.95 109.33 -84.66
CA VAL A 521 -107.65 108.74 -84.34
C VAL A 521 -107.42 108.89 -82.85
N ALA A 522 -106.93 107.82 -82.19
CA ALA A 522 -106.67 107.79 -80.76
C ALA A 522 -105.36 107.04 -80.47
N VAL A 523 -104.69 107.41 -79.37
CA VAL A 523 -103.53 106.72 -78.82
C VAL A 523 -103.89 106.33 -77.40
N GLY A 524 -103.60 105.09 -77.04
CA GLY A 524 -103.72 104.59 -75.67
C GLY A 524 -102.39 104.06 -75.17
N ALA A 525 -102.17 104.17 -73.87
CA ALA A 525 -101.06 103.54 -73.19
C ALA A 525 -101.63 102.73 -72.03
N ALA A 526 -101.04 101.56 -71.76
CA ALA A 526 -101.46 100.71 -70.66
C ALA A 526 -100.27 100.06 -70.00
N ASN A 527 -100.33 99.99 -68.67
CA ASN A 527 -99.39 99.26 -67.85
C ASN A 527 -100.16 98.10 -67.19
N PHE A 528 -99.58 96.90 -67.24
CA PHE A 528 -100.10 95.73 -66.56
C PHE A 528 -98.97 94.98 -65.85
N LYS A 529 -98.93 95.10 -64.52
CA LYS A 529 -97.82 94.66 -63.68
C LYS A 529 -96.47 95.21 -64.20
N SER A 530 -95.48 94.36 -64.45
CA SER A 530 -94.17 94.74 -64.99
C SER A 530 -94.16 94.90 -66.52
N GLY A 531 -95.27 94.58 -67.20
CA GLY A 531 -95.45 94.81 -68.62
C GLY A 531 -96.04 96.19 -68.86
N SER A 532 -95.54 96.91 -69.85
CA SER A 532 -96.15 98.15 -70.32
C SER A 532 -96.24 98.13 -71.84
N ALA A 533 -97.22 98.85 -72.39
CA ALA A 533 -97.40 98.95 -73.82
C ALA A 533 -98.06 100.26 -74.22
N VAL A 534 -97.78 100.67 -75.45
CA VAL A 534 -98.38 101.86 -76.08
C VAL A 534 -98.99 101.43 -77.40
N ALA A 535 -100.17 101.95 -77.72
CA ALA A 535 -100.89 101.66 -78.93
C ALA A 535 -101.53 102.89 -79.57
N ALA A 536 -101.66 102.87 -80.89
CA ALA A 536 -102.35 103.91 -81.66
C ALA A 536 -103.34 103.26 -82.61
N GLY A 537 -104.51 103.87 -82.79
CA GLY A 537 -105.53 103.36 -83.69
C GLY A 537 -106.45 104.44 -84.27
N ALA A 538 -107.13 104.10 -85.35
CA ALA A 538 -108.04 104.98 -86.06
C ALA A 538 -109.32 104.25 -86.46
N THR A 539 -110.47 104.94 -86.36
CA THR A 539 -111.79 104.44 -86.75
C THR A 539 -112.44 105.36 -87.80
N TYR A 540 -112.93 104.82 -88.91
CA TYR A 540 -113.64 105.56 -89.97
C TYR A 540 -115.10 105.11 -90.09
N ARG A 541 -116.05 106.06 -90.22
CA ARG A 541 -117.47 105.78 -90.52
C ARG A 541 -117.80 106.19 -91.95
N SER A 542 -118.32 105.25 -92.75
CA SER A 542 -118.69 105.47 -94.15
C SER A 542 -119.75 106.56 -94.30
N ARG A 543 -119.73 107.25 -95.46
CA ARG A 543 -120.63 108.37 -95.77
C ARG A 543 -122.11 107.97 -95.84
N ASN A 544 -122.42 106.75 -96.25
CA ASN A 544 -123.78 106.22 -96.22
C ASN A 544 -124.25 105.85 -94.80
N GLY A 545 -123.37 105.96 -93.79
CA GLY A 545 -123.67 105.67 -92.39
C GLY A 545 -123.45 104.21 -91.97
N ASN A 546 -123.32 103.30 -92.93
CA ASN A 546 -123.49 101.87 -92.67
C ASN A 546 -122.20 101.11 -92.36
N TRP A 547 -121.00 101.68 -92.51
CA TRP A 547 -119.75 100.95 -92.25
C TRP A 547 -118.87 101.67 -91.24
N LEU A 548 -118.27 100.93 -90.32
CA LEU A 548 -117.26 101.36 -89.35
C LEU A 548 -115.99 100.51 -89.52
N VAL A 549 -114.84 101.13 -89.70
CA VAL A 549 -113.55 100.43 -89.86
C VAL A 549 -112.59 100.92 -88.80
N ASN A 550 -112.04 100.06 -87.93
CA ASN A 550 -111.04 100.38 -86.91
C ASN A 550 -109.73 99.60 -87.14
N GLY A 551 -108.59 100.27 -87.01
CA GLY A 551 -107.27 99.61 -86.95
C GLY A 551 -106.47 100.16 -85.79
N ALA A 552 -105.69 99.32 -85.09
CA ALA A 552 -104.77 99.72 -84.03
C ALA A 552 -103.48 98.88 -84.03
N VAL A 553 -102.37 99.45 -83.57
CA VAL A 553 -101.07 98.77 -83.40
C VAL A 553 -100.54 99.04 -81.99
N SER A 554 -99.78 98.11 -81.40
CA SER A 554 -99.18 98.23 -80.06
C SER A 554 -97.74 97.71 -80.04
N VAL A 555 -96.90 98.24 -79.15
CA VAL A 555 -95.58 97.67 -78.80
C VAL A 555 -95.46 97.57 -77.29
N THR A 556 -94.85 96.49 -76.81
CA THR A 556 -94.70 96.18 -75.39
C THR A 556 -93.27 96.44 -74.87
N SER A 557 -93.10 96.51 -73.56
CA SER A 557 -91.81 96.74 -72.88
C SER A 557 -90.80 95.60 -73.02
N VAL A 558 -91.24 94.43 -73.49
CA VAL A 558 -90.34 93.30 -73.83
C VAL A 558 -89.99 93.27 -75.33
N GLY A 559 -90.43 94.27 -76.09
CA GLY A 559 -90.09 94.44 -77.51
C GLY A 559 -91.08 93.80 -78.48
N ASP A 560 -92.07 93.04 -78.00
CA ASP A 560 -93.08 92.42 -78.85
C ASP A 560 -94.09 93.45 -79.39
N ALA A 561 -94.49 93.32 -80.66
CA ALA A 561 -95.48 94.17 -81.32
C ALA A 561 -96.79 93.42 -81.62
N GLY A 562 -97.92 94.13 -81.55
CA GLY A 562 -99.26 93.61 -81.82
C GLY A 562 -100.05 94.51 -82.77
N VAL A 563 -100.96 93.93 -83.55
CA VAL A 563 -101.82 94.65 -84.50
C VAL A 563 -103.25 94.16 -84.39
N ARG A 564 -104.23 95.07 -84.46
CA ARG A 564 -105.67 94.78 -84.47
C ARG A 564 -106.34 95.51 -85.64
N ALA A 565 -107.24 94.85 -86.33
CA ALA A 565 -108.15 95.45 -87.31
C ALA A 565 -109.57 94.92 -87.07
N GLN A 566 -110.57 95.78 -87.22
CA GLN A 566 -111.99 95.49 -87.00
C GLN A 566 -112.84 96.22 -88.05
N VAL A 567 -113.92 95.58 -88.49
CA VAL A 567 -114.94 96.20 -89.34
C VAL A 567 -116.33 95.90 -88.77
N GLY A 568 -117.22 96.88 -88.80
CA GLY A 568 -118.61 96.77 -88.37
C GLY A 568 -119.53 97.34 -89.45
N TYR A 569 -120.71 96.75 -89.59
CA TYR A 569 -121.78 97.24 -90.45
C TYR A 569 -122.98 97.62 -89.58
N GLU A 570 -123.57 98.77 -89.83
CA GLU A 570 -124.75 99.29 -89.12
C GLU A 570 -125.90 99.37 -90.13
N PHE A 571 -127.02 98.72 -89.80
CA PHE A 571 -128.21 98.56 -90.65
C PHE A 571 -129.37 99.45 -90.21
#